data_AF-A0A519T983-F1
#
_entry.id   AF-A0A519T983-F1
#
_cell.length_a   1.000
_cell.length_b   1.000
_cell.length_c   1.000
_cell.angle_alpha   90.00
_cell.angle_beta   90.00
_cell.angle_gamma   90.00
#
_symmetry.space_group_name_H-M   'P 1'
#
loop_
_entity.id
_entity.type
_entity.pdbx_description
1 polymer ?
#
loop_
_entity_poly.entity_id
_entity_poly.type
_entity_poly.pdbx_seq_one_letter_code
_entity_poly.pdbx_strand_id
1 'polypeptide(L)'
;AHYLVDGLEPSQNGSFYRAQGTITRLVRPGETDPLASGHPTSSRSATPTMRVVRTPATLADLQETDTVGSGVLVQCVQDKSKLRARVVSDGFDPNWNMRFPRGIRQENTLYVVDRVNPGPGNTYIASGDIKRFVQAA
;
A
#
# COMPACT_ATOMS: atom_id res chain seq x y z
N ALA A 1 15.14 1.36 -17.44
CA ALA A 1 14.17 1.94 -18.40
C ALA A 1 14.38 3.45 -18.42
N HIS A 2 14.42 4.07 -19.61
CA HIS A 2 14.58 5.52 -19.76
C HIS A 2 13.25 6.14 -20.16
N TYR A 3 12.93 7.31 -19.60
CA TYR A 3 11.66 8.00 -19.84
C TYR A 3 11.95 9.46 -20.19
N LEU A 4 11.34 9.94 -21.27
CA LEU A 4 11.22 11.34 -21.61
C LEU A 4 9.96 11.89 -20.97
N VAL A 5 10.06 13.09 -20.39
CA VAL A 5 8.94 13.80 -19.78
C VAL A 5 8.93 15.22 -20.31
N ASP A 6 7.75 15.77 -20.57
CA ASP A 6 7.61 17.14 -21.12
C ASP A 6 8.10 18.21 -20.13
N GLY A 7 7.93 17.99 -18.82
CA GLY A 7 8.41 18.92 -17.80
C GLY A 7 8.64 18.25 -16.44
N LEU A 8 9.53 18.84 -15.64
CA LEU A 8 9.79 18.45 -14.26
C LEU A 8 9.56 19.64 -13.34
N GLU A 9 8.58 19.52 -12.45
CA GLU A 9 8.29 20.54 -11.44
C GLU A 9 8.96 20.16 -10.11
N PRO A 10 9.82 21.02 -9.54
CA PRO A 10 10.39 20.76 -8.21
C PRO A 10 9.31 20.83 -7.14
N SER A 11 9.35 19.89 -6.20
CA SER A 11 8.53 19.94 -4.99
C SER A 11 8.81 21.22 -4.20
N GLN A 12 7.84 21.71 -3.42
CA GLN A 12 7.96 22.94 -2.62
C GLN A 12 9.16 22.93 -1.65
N ASN A 13 9.60 21.75 -1.23
CA ASN A 13 10.77 21.54 -0.38
C ASN A 13 12.06 21.17 -1.17
N GLY A 14 12.01 21.20 -2.49
CA GLY A 14 13.12 20.84 -3.39
C GLY A 14 13.60 19.39 -3.33
N SER A 15 12.96 18.53 -2.53
CA SER A 15 13.49 17.18 -2.25
C SER A 15 13.27 16.18 -3.38
N PHE A 16 12.36 16.47 -4.30
CA PHE A 16 12.06 15.62 -5.45
C PHE A 16 11.40 16.43 -6.57
N TYR A 17 11.36 15.85 -7.77
CA TYR A 17 10.69 16.41 -8.93
C TYR A 17 9.43 15.62 -9.26
N ARG A 18 8.39 16.33 -9.70
CA ARG A 18 7.15 15.76 -10.23
C ARG A 18 7.18 15.87 -11.75
N ALA A 19 7.04 14.75 -12.45
CA ALA A 19 6.87 14.76 -13.90
C ALA A 19 5.50 15.38 -14.24
N GLN A 20 5.50 16.30 -15.20
CA GLN A 20 4.33 16.97 -15.75
C GLN A 20 4.27 16.75 -17.26
N GLY A 21 3.06 16.65 -17.80
CA GLY A 21 2.83 16.41 -19.22
C GLY A 21 2.98 14.94 -19.63
N THR A 22 3.30 14.72 -20.90
CA THR A 22 3.39 13.40 -21.51
C THR A 22 4.67 12.70 -21.06
N ILE A 23 4.55 11.45 -20.61
CA ILE A 23 5.68 10.62 -20.21
C ILE A 23 5.83 9.52 -21.25
N THR A 24 6.88 9.60 -22.07
CA THR A 24 7.16 8.63 -23.13
C THR A 24 8.35 7.77 -22.73
N ARG A 25 8.17 6.45 -22.70
CA ARG A 25 9.28 5.54 -22.48
C ARG A 25 10.16 5.53 -23.73
N LEU A 26 11.46 5.74 -23.57
CA LEU A 26 12.42 5.37 -24.60
C LEU A 26 12.54 3.84 -24.60
N VAL A 27 11.99 3.23 -25.64
CA VAL A 27 12.31 1.86 -26.03
C VAL A 27 13.47 1.87 -27.03
N ARG A 28 14.35 0.87 -26.92
CA ARG A 28 15.41 0.65 -27.92
C ARG A 28 14.78 0.07 -29.19
N PRO A 29 15.39 0.25 -30.37
CA PRO A 29 14.89 -0.36 -31.60
C PRO A 29 14.82 -1.89 -31.43
N GLY A 30 13.61 -2.47 -31.51
CA GLY A 30 13.35 -3.91 -31.33
C GLY A 30 12.70 -4.31 -29.99
N GLU A 31 12.60 -3.41 -29.01
CA GLU A 31 11.87 -3.64 -27.76
C GLU A 31 10.42 -3.15 -27.90
N THR A 32 9.45 -4.07 -27.85
CA THR A 32 8.02 -3.72 -27.97
C THR A 32 7.55 -3.12 -26.66
N ASP A 33 6.97 -1.91 -26.69
CA ASP A 33 6.39 -1.27 -25.51
C ASP A 33 5.00 -1.88 -25.21
N PRO A 34 4.82 -2.66 -24.12
CA PRO A 34 3.52 -3.26 -23.77
C PRO A 34 2.46 -2.22 -23.36
N LEU A 35 2.82 -0.94 -23.21
CA LEU A 35 1.90 0.15 -22.87
C LEU A 35 1.45 0.98 -24.09
N ALA A 36 2.08 0.80 -25.26
CA ALA A 36 1.80 1.62 -26.46
C ALA A 36 0.51 1.22 -27.21
N SER A 37 -0.19 0.18 -26.77
CA SER A 37 -1.49 -0.20 -27.33
C SER A 37 -2.61 0.72 -26.81
N GLY A 38 -2.72 1.92 -27.41
CA GLY A 38 -3.99 2.66 -27.44
C GLY A 38 -3.87 4.19 -27.46
N HIS A 39 -3.96 4.80 -28.64
CA HIS A 39 -4.36 6.20 -28.85
C HIS A 39 -5.20 6.27 -30.15
N PRO A 40 -6.29 7.08 -30.23
CA PRO A 40 -6.17 8.53 -30.13
C PRO A 40 -7.24 9.27 -29.30
N THR A 41 -6.81 10.44 -28.81
CA THR A 41 -7.56 11.67 -28.47
C THR A 41 -9.10 11.60 -28.30
N SER A 42 -9.57 11.95 -27.09
CA SER A 42 -10.64 12.95 -26.97
C SER A 42 -10.64 13.53 -25.56
N SER A 43 -10.44 14.84 -25.51
CA SER A 43 -10.72 15.71 -24.38
C SER A 43 -12.08 15.38 -23.74
N ARG A 44 -12.07 15.00 -22.46
CA ARG A 44 -13.20 15.22 -21.57
C ARG A 44 -12.75 15.04 -20.13
N SER A 45 -12.96 16.10 -19.35
CA SER A 45 -12.79 16.19 -17.92
C SER A 45 -13.29 14.91 -17.24
N ALA A 46 -12.37 14.09 -16.78
CA ALA A 46 -12.65 13.10 -15.76
C ALA A 46 -11.63 13.38 -14.67
N THR A 47 -12.11 13.97 -13.58
CA THR A 47 -11.49 13.86 -12.27
C THR A 47 -10.90 12.45 -12.14
N PRO A 48 -9.66 12.29 -11.66
CA PRO A 48 -9.18 10.96 -11.36
C PRO A 48 -10.15 10.42 -10.31
N THR A 49 -11.05 9.52 -10.70
CA THR A 49 -11.62 8.57 -9.76
C THR A 49 -10.40 7.83 -9.27
N MET A 50 -9.90 8.36 -8.15
CA MET A 50 -9.12 7.68 -7.16
C MET A 50 -9.62 6.25 -7.23
N ARG A 51 -8.82 5.35 -7.81
CA ARG A 51 -9.14 3.93 -7.79
C ARG A 51 -9.21 3.65 -6.30
N VAL A 52 -10.43 3.63 -5.78
CA VAL A 52 -10.70 3.34 -4.39
C VAL A 52 -10.12 1.96 -4.26
N VAL A 53 -8.92 1.88 -3.72
CA VAL A 53 -8.43 0.69 -3.04
C VAL A 53 -9.61 0.38 -2.14
N ARG A 54 -10.38 -0.64 -2.53
CA ARG A 54 -11.51 -1.09 -1.74
C ARG A 54 -10.86 -1.54 -0.45
N THR A 55 -10.78 -0.64 0.52
CA THR A 55 -10.55 -1.01 1.89
C THR A 55 -11.59 -2.08 2.14
N PRO A 56 -11.19 -3.33 2.45
CA PRO A 56 -12.17 -4.37 2.77
C PRO A 56 -13.13 -3.77 3.79
N ALA A 57 -14.39 -3.65 3.38
CA ALA A 57 -15.40 -2.89 4.11
C ALA A 57 -15.80 -3.61 5.40
N THR A 58 -15.50 -4.90 5.47
CA THR A 58 -15.89 -5.77 6.57
C THR A 58 -14.94 -6.94 6.66
N LEU A 59 -14.78 -7.45 7.88
CA LEU A 59 -13.85 -8.52 8.20
C LEU A 59 -14.13 -9.84 7.45
N ALA A 60 -15.40 -10.05 7.03
CA ALA A 60 -15.83 -11.22 6.28
C ALA A 60 -15.28 -11.30 4.84
N ASP A 61 -14.83 -10.17 4.25
CA ASP A 61 -14.24 -10.13 2.91
C ASP A 61 -12.71 -10.30 2.92
N LEU A 62 -12.08 -10.44 4.10
CA LEU A 62 -10.64 -10.68 4.16
C LEU A 62 -10.31 -12.10 3.72
N GLN A 63 -9.30 -12.23 2.87
CA GLN A 63 -8.69 -13.52 2.63
C GLN A 63 -8.05 -14.03 3.92
N GLU A 64 -8.36 -15.28 4.27
CA GLU A 64 -7.73 -15.99 5.37
C GLU A 64 -6.48 -16.71 4.87
N THR A 65 -5.46 -16.77 5.73
CA THR A 65 -4.25 -17.51 5.47
C THR A 65 -3.77 -18.17 6.75
N ASP A 66 -3.31 -19.40 6.64
CA ASP A 66 -2.70 -20.21 7.69
C ASP A 66 -1.16 -20.16 7.64
N THR A 67 -0.60 -19.53 6.61
CA THR A 67 0.85 -19.38 6.41
C THR A 67 1.26 -17.92 6.45
N VAL A 68 2.27 -17.59 7.25
CA VAL A 68 2.87 -16.24 7.30
C VAL A 68 3.76 -15.98 6.09
N GLY A 69 4.54 -16.99 5.67
CA GLY A 69 5.45 -16.89 4.53
C GLY A 69 6.46 -15.76 4.68
N SER A 70 6.44 -14.82 3.74
CA SER A 70 7.26 -13.59 3.75
C SER A 70 6.55 -12.36 4.34
N GLY A 71 5.31 -12.53 4.81
CA GLY A 71 4.54 -11.44 5.39
C GLY A 71 4.91 -11.14 6.83
N VAL A 72 4.44 -10.00 7.32
CA VAL A 72 4.68 -9.53 8.69
C VAL A 72 3.44 -9.77 9.53
N LEU A 73 3.61 -10.45 10.66
CA LEU A 73 2.53 -10.70 11.62
C LEU A 73 2.21 -9.45 12.45
N VAL A 74 0.91 -9.18 12.54
CA VAL A 74 0.34 -8.04 13.26
C VAL A 74 -0.80 -8.53 14.13
N GLN A 75 -0.82 -8.08 15.38
CA GLN A 75 -1.93 -8.32 16.30
C GLN A 75 -2.67 -7.03 16.62
N CYS A 76 -4.00 -7.11 16.67
CA CYS A 76 -4.82 -6.05 17.22
C CYS A 76 -4.98 -6.25 18.73
N VAL A 77 -4.40 -5.34 19.52
CA VAL A 77 -4.42 -5.35 20.98
C VAL A 77 -5.29 -4.21 21.49
N GLN A 78 -6.12 -4.49 22.47
CA GLN A 78 -6.92 -3.47 23.15
C GLN A 78 -5.99 -2.68 24.09
N ASP A 79 -5.73 -1.41 23.75
CA ASP A 79 -4.95 -0.48 24.57
C ASP A 79 -5.92 0.45 25.29
N LYS A 80 -6.19 0.13 26.56
CA LYS A 80 -7.19 0.78 27.41
C LYS A 80 -8.61 0.68 26.82
N SER A 81 -9.01 1.68 26.04
CA SER A 81 -10.34 1.78 25.43
C SER A 81 -10.29 1.84 23.90
N LYS A 82 -9.10 1.72 23.29
CA LYS A 82 -8.90 1.82 21.84
C LYS A 82 -8.21 0.57 21.32
N LEU A 83 -8.77 -0.02 20.28
CA LEU A 83 -8.15 -1.15 19.59
C LEU A 83 -7.02 -0.65 18.68
N ARG A 84 -5.79 -1.06 18.96
CA ARG A 84 -4.57 -0.63 18.24
C ARG A 84 -3.89 -1.85 17.64
N ALA A 85 -3.43 -1.71 16.40
CA ALA A 85 -2.63 -2.73 15.74
C ALA A 85 -1.15 -2.55 16.11
N ARG A 86 -0.48 -3.64 16.47
CA ARG A 86 0.94 -3.73 16.84
C ARG A 86 1.57 -4.86 16.04
N VAL A 87 2.82 -4.68 15.65
CA VAL A 87 3.59 -5.71 14.95
C VAL A 87 4.11 -6.70 16.00
N VAL A 88 3.92 -7.99 15.76
CA VAL A 88 4.40 -9.07 16.64
C VAL A 88 5.50 -9.91 15.98
N SER A 89 5.86 -9.57 14.74
CA SER A 89 6.98 -10.17 14.03
C SER A 89 8.32 -9.73 14.60
N ASP A 90 9.29 -10.63 14.59
CA ASP A 90 10.66 -10.35 15.03
C ASP A 90 11.30 -9.22 14.21
N GLY A 91 12.09 -8.38 14.89
CA GLY A 91 12.79 -7.23 14.28
C GLY A 91 11.98 -5.93 14.22
N PHE A 92 10.74 -5.91 14.71
CA PHE A 92 9.92 -4.70 14.84
C PHE A 92 9.63 -4.37 16.31
N ASP A 93 9.37 -3.09 16.60
CA ASP A 93 9.00 -2.66 17.94
C ASP A 93 7.51 -2.92 18.22
N PRO A 94 7.16 -3.84 19.16
CA PRO A 94 5.76 -4.15 19.47
C PRO A 94 5.04 -3.01 20.20
N ASN A 95 5.77 -2.01 20.68
CA ASN A 95 5.21 -0.82 21.32
C ASN A 95 4.76 0.25 20.33
N TRP A 96 5.16 0.15 19.06
CA TRP A 96 4.80 1.13 18.05
C TRP A 96 3.38 0.88 17.52
N ASN A 97 2.69 1.97 17.24
CA ASN A 97 1.33 1.88 16.70
C ASN A 97 1.39 1.68 15.20
N MET A 98 0.50 0.86 14.63
CA MET A 98 0.40 0.74 13.18
C MET A 98 -0.86 1.41 12.63
N ARG A 99 -0.70 2.13 11.52
CA ARG A 99 -1.80 2.59 10.67
C ARG A 99 -2.40 1.39 9.97
N PHE A 100 -3.41 0.81 10.62
CA PHE A 100 -4.19 -0.31 10.11
C PHE A 100 -5.64 0.11 9.84
N PRO A 101 -6.31 -0.39 8.78
CA PRO A 101 -7.69 -0.02 8.47
C PRO A 101 -8.63 -0.37 9.63
N ARG A 102 -9.50 0.56 10.03
CA ARG A 102 -10.35 0.38 11.23
C ARG A 102 -11.45 -0.66 11.06
N GLY A 103 -12.02 -0.78 9.85
CA GLY A 103 -13.16 -1.67 9.58
C GLY A 103 -12.85 -3.16 9.73
N ILE A 104 -11.57 -3.52 9.79
CA ILE A 104 -11.09 -4.89 9.90
C ILE A 104 -10.32 -5.14 11.21
N ARG A 105 -10.29 -4.17 12.14
CA ARG A 105 -9.64 -4.40 13.44
C ARG A 105 -10.54 -5.28 14.29
N GLN A 106 -10.03 -6.44 14.66
CA GLN A 106 -10.70 -7.34 15.60
C GLN A 106 -9.78 -7.67 16.77
N GLU A 107 -10.34 -7.61 17.96
CA GLU A 107 -9.61 -7.91 19.19
C GLU A 107 -9.04 -9.32 19.16
N ASN A 108 -7.80 -9.44 19.66
CA ASN A 108 -7.08 -10.71 19.77
C ASN A 108 -6.95 -11.49 18.45
N THR A 109 -7.06 -10.80 17.31
CA THR A 109 -6.93 -11.39 15.98
C THR A 109 -5.58 -11.04 15.38
N LEU A 110 -4.98 -12.03 14.72
CA LEU A 110 -3.72 -11.91 14.01
C LEU A 110 -3.98 -11.66 12.51
N TYR A 111 -3.10 -10.87 11.91
CA TYR A 111 -3.15 -10.50 10.51
C TYR A 111 -1.74 -10.65 9.92
N VAL A 112 -1.68 -11.10 8.67
CA VAL A 112 -0.46 -11.09 7.87
C VAL A 112 -0.55 -9.91 6.92
N VAL A 113 0.44 -9.03 6.97
CA VAL A 113 0.58 -7.88 6.07
C VAL A 113 1.75 -8.13 5.14
N ASP A 114 1.61 -7.84 3.86
CA ASP A 114 2.70 -8.01 2.89
C ASP A 114 3.94 -7.17 3.26
N ARG A 115 3.76 -5.87 3.52
CA ARG A 115 4.87 -4.97 3.88
C ARG A 115 4.52 -4.02 5.02
N VAL A 116 5.52 -3.75 5.86
CA VAL A 116 5.43 -2.76 6.92
C VAL A 116 6.48 -1.69 6.69
N ASN A 117 6.02 -0.45 6.49
CA ASN A 117 6.88 0.71 6.29
C ASN A 117 6.92 1.56 7.57
N PRO A 118 8.09 2.12 7.96
CA PRO A 118 8.14 3.10 9.03
C PRO A 118 7.39 4.37 8.61
N GLY A 119 6.54 4.86 9.50
CA GLY A 119 5.82 6.13 9.35
C GLY A 119 6.52 7.27 10.11
N PRO A 120 5.90 8.45 10.16
CA PRO A 120 6.42 9.56 10.94
C PRO A 120 6.35 9.24 12.45
N GLY A 121 7.49 9.36 13.13
CA GLY A 121 7.64 9.05 14.57
C GLY A 121 7.59 7.55 14.88
N ASN A 122 7.07 7.19 16.05
CA ASN A 122 6.98 5.79 16.52
C ASN A 122 5.72 5.07 15.97
N THR A 123 5.53 5.11 14.66
CA THR A 123 4.36 4.54 13.99
C THR A 123 4.78 3.74 12.76
N TYR A 124 4.10 2.62 12.50
CA TYR A 124 4.23 1.83 11.30
C TYR A 124 3.06 2.04 10.34
N ILE A 125 3.27 1.76 9.06
CA ILE A 125 2.27 1.85 8.00
C ILE A 125 2.19 0.50 7.29
N ALA A 126 1.04 -0.19 7.42
CA ALA A 126 0.77 -1.39 6.64
C ALA A 126 0.63 -1.02 5.17
N SER A 127 1.33 -1.75 4.30
CA SER A 127 1.35 -1.56 2.85
C SER A 127 1.21 -2.91 2.13
N GLY A 128 0.52 -2.92 1.00
CA GLY A 128 0.22 -4.15 0.27
C GLY A 128 -1.04 -4.85 0.78
N ASP A 129 -1.11 -6.16 0.56
CA ASP A 129 -2.26 -6.97 0.93
C ASP A 129 -2.28 -7.29 2.43
N ILE A 130 -3.50 -7.34 2.98
CA ILE A 130 -3.77 -7.67 4.38
C ILE A 130 -4.65 -8.90 4.40
N LYS A 131 -4.14 -9.96 5.03
CA LYS A 131 -4.83 -11.25 5.18
C LYS A 131 -5.06 -11.54 6.66
N ARG A 132 -6.17 -12.16 6.98
CA ARG A 132 -6.44 -12.63 8.35
C ARG A 132 -5.63 -13.89 8.58
N PHE A 133 -4.84 -13.92 9.66
CA PHE A 133 -4.09 -15.11 10.02
C PHE A 133 -5.00 -16.01 10.85
N VAL A 134 -5.24 -17.22 10.36
CA VAL A 134 -5.98 -18.27 11.09
C VAL A 134 -5.00 -19.38 11.41
N GLN A 135 -4.75 -19.60 12.70
CA GLN A 135 -3.95 -20.74 13.12
C GLN A 135 -4.83 -21.98 12.98
N ALA A 136 -4.53 -22.85 12.00
CA ALA A 136 -5.13 -24.18 11.97
C ALA A 136 -4.78 -24.88 13.28
N ALA A 137 -5.82 -25.31 14.01
CA ALA A 137 -5.70 -26.01 15.29
C ALA A 137 -5.15 -27.42 15.11
#